data_AF-A0A5D0XHE1-F1
#
_entry.id   AF-A0A5D0XHE1-F1
#
_cell.length_a   1.000
_cell.length_b   1.000
_cell.length_c   1.000
_cell.angle_alpha   90.00
_cell.angle_beta   90.00
_cell.angle_gamma   90.00
#
_symmetry.space_group_name_H-M   'P 1'
#
loop_
_entity.id
_entity.type
_entity.pdbx_description
1 polymer ?
#
loop_
_entity_poly.entity_id
_entity_poly.type
_entity_poly.pdbx_seq_one_letter_code
_entity_poly.pdbx_strand_id
1 'polypeptide(L)'
;MFDSAIFLSDDHKHRYYVPVAFTGTIWHVNGETKLSRTLWPLPGGSGNYMSALLWILAKVQATDSVGEVVAAMMNHFVLTSAKAAKSYLRVGDALGLIEVTASSVYLTKAGAAYLKKPSSTALQAALRQNIQGCEELLAILRKRPLRIGRLLEEMAKEGHGWTTDSQLRYRLRWLEEAGVVERRGKGRPEYRLVSLSGAAAPLAID
;
A
#
# COMPACT_ATOMS: atom_id res chain seq x y z
N MET A 1 14.45 -31.33 -25.86
CA MET A 1 14.94 -29.94 -25.82
C MET A 1 13.69 -29.09 -25.78
N PHE A 2 13.25 -28.71 -24.58
CA PHE A 2 11.91 -28.14 -24.36
C PHE A 2 11.95 -26.64 -24.65
N ASP A 3 11.18 -26.24 -25.66
CA ASP A 3 10.84 -24.86 -25.94
C ASP A 3 9.37 -24.68 -25.56
N SER A 4 9.10 -23.82 -24.60
CA SER A 4 7.75 -23.50 -24.12
C SER A 4 7.78 -22.12 -23.49
N ALA A 5 7.73 -21.10 -24.36
CA ALA A 5 7.38 -19.74 -23.98
C ALA A 5 5.92 -19.71 -23.51
N ILE A 6 5.70 -19.49 -22.22
CA ILE A 6 4.38 -19.19 -21.68
C ILE A 6 4.18 -17.67 -21.76
N PHE A 7 3.45 -17.24 -22.78
CA PHE A 7 2.80 -15.93 -22.81
C PHE A 7 1.63 -15.96 -21.82
N LEU A 8 1.72 -15.20 -20.72
CA LEU A 8 0.57 -14.81 -19.91
C LEU A 8 0.19 -13.38 -20.31
N SER A 9 -0.70 -13.25 -21.29
CA SER A 9 -1.46 -12.02 -21.49
C SER A 9 -2.75 -12.12 -20.67
N ASP A 10 -2.83 -11.36 -19.59
CA ASP A 10 -4.11 -11.10 -18.92
C ASP A 10 -4.36 -9.59 -19.00
N ASP A 11 -4.98 -9.16 -20.10
CA ASP A 11 -5.41 -7.78 -20.36
C ASP A 11 -6.66 -7.48 -19.52
N HIS A 12 -6.46 -7.37 -18.21
CA HIS A 12 -7.45 -6.75 -17.34
C HIS A 12 -7.27 -5.24 -17.42
N LYS A 13 -8.04 -4.63 -18.32
CA LYS A 13 -8.33 -3.19 -18.35
C LYS A 13 -8.93 -2.78 -17.01
N HIS A 14 -8.06 -2.49 -16.05
CA HIS A 14 -8.44 -1.88 -14.79
C HIS A 14 -9.15 -0.56 -15.13
N ARG A 15 -10.45 -0.49 -14.88
CA ARG A 15 -11.18 0.79 -14.89
C ARG A 15 -10.52 1.65 -13.81
N TYR A 16 -9.61 2.53 -14.24
CA TYR A 16 -8.88 3.41 -13.36
C TYR A 16 -9.89 4.29 -12.61
N TYR A 17 -9.92 4.15 -11.29
CA TYR A 17 -10.55 5.12 -10.40
C TYR A 17 -9.99 6.51 -10.73
N VAL A 18 -10.87 7.46 -10.98
CA VAL A 18 -10.48 8.85 -11.27
C VAL A 18 -9.99 9.47 -9.96
N PRO A 19 -8.71 9.89 -9.86
CA PRO A 19 -8.18 10.45 -8.63
C PRO A 19 -8.87 11.78 -8.32
N VAL A 20 -9.51 11.86 -7.15
CA VAL A 20 -9.90 13.14 -6.53
C VAL A 20 -8.60 13.85 -6.14
N ALA A 21 -8.53 15.17 -6.40
CA ALA A 21 -7.37 15.97 -6.04
C ALA A 21 -7.09 15.83 -4.54
N PHE A 22 -5.93 15.28 -4.20
CA PHE A 22 -5.52 15.00 -2.83
C PHE A 22 -4.26 15.82 -2.54
N THR A 23 -4.39 16.78 -1.64
CA THR A 23 -3.29 17.56 -1.08
C THR A 23 -2.83 16.83 0.18
N GLY A 24 -1.81 15.98 0.04
CA GLY A 24 -1.30 15.18 1.16
C GLY A 24 -0.36 15.97 2.07
N THR A 25 -0.59 15.81 3.37
CA THR A 25 0.33 15.89 4.51
C THR A 25 -0.32 15.03 5.62
N ILE A 26 0.46 14.49 6.56
CA ILE A 26 -0.09 14.04 7.84
C ILE A 26 -0.85 15.24 8.44
N TRP A 27 -2.16 15.15 8.52
CA TRP A 27 -2.95 16.18 9.17
C TRP A 27 -2.80 15.99 10.67
N HIS A 28 -2.18 16.96 11.34
CA HIS A 28 -2.55 17.30 12.70
C HIS A 28 -3.73 18.26 12.60
N VAL A 29 -4.96 17.73 12.53
CA VAL A 29 -6.15 18.56 12.74
C VAL A 29 -6.36 18.59 14.24
N ASN A 30 -6.16 19.76 14.87
CA ASN A 30 -6.26 19.92 16.32
C ASN A 30 -5.31 19.03 17.14
N GLY A 31 -4.15 18.64 16.58
CA GLY A 31 -3.17 17.77 17.25
C GLY A 31 -3.36 16.26 17.04
N GLU A 32 -4.43 15.83 16.37
CA GLU A 32 -4.68 14.39 16.11
C GLU A 32 -4.10 13.94 14.77
N THR A 33 -3.31 12.86 14.78
CA THR A 33 -2.78 12.22 13.58
C THR A 33 -3.90 11.55 12.79
N LYS A 34 -4.21 12.05 11.60
CA LYS A 34 -5.24 11.45 10.74
C LYS A 34 -4.68 10.34 9.85
N LEU A 35 -5.21 9.13 9.98
CA LEU A 35 -4.89 8.00 9.10
C LEU A 35 -5.27 8.27 7.63
N SER A 36 -4.43 7.79 6.72
CA SER A 36 -4.72 7.84 5.29
C SER A 36 -5.91 6.95 4.94
N ARG A 37 -6.86 7.53 4.20
CA ARG A 37 -8.02 6.82 3.64
C ARG A 37 -7.67 6.07 2.35
N THR A 38 -6.62 6.49 1.66
CA THR A 38 -6.23 5.98 0.36
C THR A 38 -5.00 5.08 0.51
N LEU A 39 -5.06 3.92 -0.12
CA LEU A 39 -3.93 3.01 -0.25
C LEU A 39 -4.01 2.37 -1.63
N TRP A 40 -3.13 2.80 -2.53
CA TRP A 40 -3.11 2.32 -3.90
C TRP A 40 -2.30 1.02 -4.02
N PRO A 41 -2.60 0.19 -5.04
CA PRO A 41 -1.68 -0.85 -5.47
C PRO A 41 -0.39 -0.20 -5.99
N LEU A 42 0.73 -0.92 -5.88
CA LEU A 42 1.98 -0.53 -6.56
C LEU A 42 2.13 -1.28 -7.89
N PRO A 43 2.97 -0.76 -8.81
CA PRO A 43 3.21 -1.39 -10.11
C PRO A 43 3.86 -2.77 -9.95
N GLY A 44 3.74 -3.61 -10.99
CA GLY A 44 4.25 -4.99 -10.99
C GLY A 44 3.23 -6.05 -10.57
N GLY A 45 2.03 -5.67 -10.14
CA GLY A 45 0.98 -6.61 -9.77
C GLY A 45 1.14 -7.19 -8.36
N SER A 46 0.27 -8.13 -7.99
CA SER A 46 0.32 -8.79 -6.67
C SER A 46 1.58 -9.65 -6.55
N GLY A 47 2.29 -9.54 -5.43
CA GLY A 47 3.58 -10.18 -5.15
C GLY A 47 4.78 -9.25 -5.34
N ASN A 48 4.57 -8.02 -5.82
CA ASN A 48 5.64 -7.07 -6.18
C ASN A 48 5.53 -5.72 -5.47
N TYR A 49 4.63 -5.54 -4.50
CA TYR A 49 4.48 -4.22 -3.88
C TYR A 49 5.68 -3.87 -3.03
N MET A 50 6.26 -4.85 -2.31
CA MET A 50 7.44 -4.59 -1.49
C MET A 50 8.66 -4.20 -2.32
N SER A 51 8.91 -4.88 -3.45
CA SER A 51 10.02 -4.55 -4.35
C SER A 51 9.82 -3.18 -5.01
N ALA A 52 8.60 -2.88 -5.47
CA ALA A 52 8.26 -1.57 -6.02
C ALA A 52 8.42 -0.44 -4.98
N LEU A 53 7.98 -0.66 -3.73
CA LEU A 53 8.14 0.31 -2.65
C LEU A 53 9.62 0.60 -2.38
N LEU A 54 10.44 -0.44 -2.24
CA LEU A 54 11.88 -0.28 -2.01
C LEU A 54 12.57 0.47 -3.15
N TRP A 55 12.17 0.18 -4.39
CA TRP A 55 12.68 0.91 -5.55
C TRP A 55 12.31 2.39 -5.48
N ILE A 56 11.07 2.73 -5.12
CA ILE A 56 10.62 4.12 -4.97
C ILE A 56 11.43 4.83 -3.88
N LEU A 57 11.59 4.20 -2.71
CA LEU A 57 12.36 4.77 -1.60
C LEU A 57 13.83 5.00 -2.00
N ALA A 58 14.45 4.08 -2.74
CA ALA A 58 15.80 4.25 -3.24
C ALA A 58 15.91 5.43 -4.23
N LYS A 59 14.88 5.69 -5.04
CA LYS A 59 14.85 6.88 -5.90
C LYS A 59 14.67 8.17 -5.14
N VAL A 60 13.82 8.19 -4.12
CA VAL A 60 13.67 9.33 -3.21
C VAL A 60 14.96 9.59 -2.42
N GLN A 61 15.76 8.57 -2.12
CA GLN A 61 17.07 8.77 -1.50
C GLN A 61 18.07 9.50 -2.41
N ALA A 62 17.93 9.35 -3.73
CA ALA A 62 18.90 9.83 -4.72
C ALA A 62 18.62 11.26 -5.22
N THR A 63 17.39 11.76 -5.03
CA THR A 63 16.98 13.08 -5.48
C THR A 63 15.85 13.61 -4.59
N ASP A 64 15.82 14.92 -4.39
CA ASP A 64 14.71 15.59 -3.72
C ASP A 64 13.59 15.99 -4.70
N SER A 65 13.75 15.78 -6.01
CA SER A 65 12.79 16.25 -7.03
C SER A 65 11.67 15.23 -7.29
N VAL A 66 10.42 15.63 -7.03
CA VAL A 66 9.24 14.82 -7.38
C VAL A 66 9.20 14.52 -8.88
N GLY A 67 9.57 15.49 -9.72
CA GLY A 67 9.57 15.34 -11.17
C GLY A 67 10.52 14.26 -11.64
N GLU A 68 11.73 14.21 -11.08
CA GLU A 68 12.74 13.20 -11.42
C GLU A 68 12.34 11.80 -10.95
N VAL A 69 11.82 11.66 -9.72
CA VAL A 69 11.33 10.37 -9.22
C VAL A 69 10.16 9.86 -10.09
N VAL A 70 9.24 10.75 -10.47
CA VAL A 70 8.11 10.42 -11.37
C VAL A 70 8.61 9.98 -12.75
N ALA A 71 9.54 10.72 -13.36
CA ALA A 71 10.10 10.35 -14.66
C ALA A 71 10.82 8.99 -14.60
N ALA A 72 11.62 8.76 -13.55
CA ALA A 72 12.28 7.49 -13.31
C ALA A 72 11.27 6.35 -13.14
N MET A 73 10.19 6.55 -12.38
CA MET A 73 9.12 5.55 -12.22
C MET A 73 8.44 5.22 -13.54
N MET A 74 8.13 6.25 -14.34
CA MET A 74 7.48 6.05 -15.64
C MET A 74 8.34 5.20 -16.57
N ASN A 75 9.65 5.45 -16.61
CA ASN A 75 10.56 4.65 -17.41
C ASN A 75 10.70 3.22 -16.86
N HIS A 76 10.93 3.07 -15.55
CA HIS A 76 11.22 1.76 -14.95
C HIS A 76 10.03 0.81 -14.99
N PHE A 77 8.82 1.30 -14.72
CA PHE A 77 7.59 0.49 -14.72
C PHE A 77 6.79 0.62 -16.02
N VAL A 78 7.35 1.27 -17.05
CA VAL A 78 6.73 1.49 -18.37
C VAL A 78 5.32 2.10 -18.24
N LEU A 79 5.19 3.12 -17.39
CA LEU A 79 3.90 3.76 -17.10
C LEU A 79 3.57 4.79 -18.18
N THR A 80 2.33 4.76 -18.65
CA THR A 80 1.82 5.73 -19.63
C THR A 80 1.29 7.02 -19.00
N SER A 81 1.29 7.12 -17.67
CA SER A 81 0.69 8.24 -16.94
C SER A 81 1.55 8.73 -15.77
N ALA A 82 2.01 9.98 -15.86
CA ALA A 82 2.65 10.68 -14.74
C ALA A 82 1.71 10.81 -13.54
N LYS A 83 0.39 10.87 -13.77
CA LYS A 83 -0.61 10.90 -12.71
C LYS A 83 -0.60 9.59 -11.91
N ALA A 84 -0.52 8.44 -12.58
CA ALA A 84 -0.41 7.14 -11.92
C ALA A 84 0.90 7.02 -11.12
N ALA A 85 2.03 7.45 -11.71
CA ALA A 85 3.32 7.48 -11.02
C ALA A 85 3.28 8.35 -9.74
N LYS A 86 2.67 9.54 -9.80
CA LYS A 86 2.44 10.38 -8.61
C LYS A 86 1.57 9.67 -7.56
N SER A 87 0.54 8.93 -7.98
CA SER A 87 -0.28 8.13 -7.05
C SER A 87 0.52 7.00 -6.37
N TYR A 88 1.49 6.39 -7.05
CA TYR A 88 2.39 5.41 -6.45
C TYR A 88 3.35 6.04 -5.44
N LEU A 89 3.89 7.23 -5.74
CA LEU A 89 4.70 7.99 -4.79
C LEU A 89 3.90 8.28 -3.50
N ARG A 90 2.63 8.65 -3.64
CA ARG A 90 1.72 8.87 -2.50
C ARG A 90 1.50 7.65 -1.62
N VAL A 91 1.82 6.44 -2.07
CA VAL A 91 1.77 5.26 -1.19
C VAL A 91 2.88 5.31 -0.14
N GLY A 92 4.10 5.74 -0.50
CA GLY A 92 5.16 5.94 0.49
C GLY A 92 4.79 7.00 1.53
N ASP A 93 4.14 8.07 1.06
CA ASP A 93 3.65 9.19 1.90
C ASP A 93 2.56 8.70 2.86
N ALA A 94 1.57 7.96 2.34
CA ALA A 94 0.52 7.35 3.15
C ALA A 94 1.03 6.33 4.17
N LEU A 95 2.17 5.69 3.91
CA LEU A 95 2.83 4.77 4.85
C LEU A 95 3.75 5.49 5.86
N GLY A 96 3.93 6.81 5.75
CA GLY A 96 4.83 7.59 6.60
C GLY A 96 6.32 7.34 6.32
N LEU A 97 6.66 6.81 5.14
CA LEU A 97 8.04 6.48 4.75
C LEU A 97 8.70 7.62 3.95
N ILE A 98 7.90 8.48 3.34
CA ILE A 98 8.39 9.68 2.67
C ILE A 98 7.50 10.86 3.03
N GLU A 99 7.99 12.06 2.78
CA GLU A 99 7.21 13.29 2.80
C GLU A 99 7.22 13.90 1.39
N VAL A 100 6.04 14.26 0.89
CA VAL A 100 5.88 14.84 -0.46
C VAL A 100 5.31 16.25 -0.37
N THR A 101 6.09 17.25 -0.80
CA THR A 101 5.63 18.63 -0.99
C THR A 101 5.19 18.85 -2.44
N ALA A 102 4.96 20.11 -2.85
CA ALA A 102 4.53 20.42 -4.21
C ALA A 102 5.56 19.98 -5.28
N SER A 103 6.85 20.19 -5.01
CA SER A 103 7.95 19.91 -5.93
C SER A 103 9.02 18.98 -5.35
N SER A 104 9.06 18.83 -4.03
CA SER A 104 10.11 18.08 -3.35
C SER A 104 9.61 16.82 -2.66
N VAL A 105 10.50 15.85 -2.49
CA VAL A 105 10.23 14.58 -1.82
C VAL A 105 11.44 14.13 -1.00
N TYR A 106 11.20 13.64 0.21
CA TYR A 106 12.27 13.23 1.13
C TYR A 106 11.93 11.93 1.84
N LEU A 107 12.93 11.13 2.20
CA LEU A 107 12.73 10.02 3.13
C LEU A 107 12.46 10.57 4.53
N THR A 108 11.47 10.01 5.22
CA THR A 108 11.35 10.22 6.68
C THR A 108 12.44 9.42 7.41
N LYS A 109 12.62 9.66 8.71
CA LYS A 109 13.48 8.80 9.56
C LYS A 109 13.08 7.32 9.45
N ALA A 110 11.76 7.05 9.50
CA ALA A 110 11.21 5.71 9.33
C ALA A 110 11.48 5.15 7.92
N GLY A 111 11.34 5.96 6.87
CA GLY A 111 11.66 5.58 5.49
C GLY A 111 13.12 5.20 5.29
N ALA A 112 14.04 6.01 5.81
CA ALA A 112 15.47 5.73 5.76
C ALA A 112 15.83 4.44 6.51
N ALA A 113 15.27 4.23 7.70
CA ALA A 113 15.46 2.99 8.45
C ALA A 113 14.90 1.77 7.72
N TYR A 114 13.69 1.89 7.16
CA TYR A 114 13.05 0.83 6.39
C TYR A 114 13.82 0.48 5.12
N LEU A 115 14.30 1.48 4.37
CA LEU A 115 15.10 1.26 3.17
C LEU A 115 16.41 0.51 3.48
N LYS A 116 17.07 0.85 4.60
CA LYS A 116 18.31 0.18 5.04
C LYS A 116 18.08 -1.25 5.48
N LYS A 117 16.97 -1.54 6.18
CA LYS A 117 16.63 -2.86 6.68
C LYS A 117 15.14 -3.14 6.47
N PRO A 118 14.74 -3.55 5.25
CA PRO A 118 13.35 -3.85 4.95
C PRO A 118 12.89 -5.02 5.81
N SER A 119 11.71 -4.89 6.42
CA SER A 119 11.14 -5.99 7.20
C SER A 119 9.62 -5.98 7.13
N SER A 120 9.04 -7.18 7.07
CA SER A 120 7.59 -7.34 7.10
C SER A 120 7.01 -6.68 8.35
N THR A 121 7.61 -6.87 9.53
CA THR A 121 7.16 -6.24 10.79
C THR A 121 7.06 -4.72 10.71
N ALA A 122 8.05 -4.04 10.12
CA ALA A 122 8.00 -2.59 9.98
C ALA A 122 6.89 -2.16 9.00
N LEU A 123 6.68 -2.89 7.92
CA LEU A 123 5.57 -2.64 6.98
C LEU A 123 4.20 -2.88 7.64
N GLN A 124 4.08 -3.91 8.48
CA GLN A 124 2.87 -4.17 9.27
C GLN A 124 2.55 -3.00 10.20
N ALA A 125 3.57 -2.50 10.91
CA ALA A 125 3.42 -1.34 11.78
C ALA A 125 2.95 -0.11 10.98
N ALA A 126 3.61 0.20 9.86
CA ALA A 126 3.23 1.32 9.00
C ALA A 126 1.79 1.21 8.48
N LEU A 127 1.35 0.03 8.03
CA LEU A 127 -0.02 -0.19 7.56
C LEU A 127 -1.04 0.05 8.67
N ARG A 128 -0.79 -0.48 9.88
CA ARG A 128 -1.71 -0.36 11.02
C ARG A 128 -1.76 1.05 11.60
N GLN A 129 -0.62 1.73 11.64
CA GLN A 129 -0.47 3.05 12.24
C GLN A 129 -0.87 4.19 11.32
N ASN A 130 -0.79 3.99 10.00
CA ASN A 130 -0.97 5.08 9.04
C ASN A 130 -2.15 4.88 8.08
N ILE A 131 -2.68 3.66 7.93
CA ILE A 131 -3.78 3.38 6.98
C ILE A 131 -5.08 3.04 7.71
N GLN A 132 -6.11 3.84 7.45
CA GLN A 132 -7.45 3.61 8.01
C GLN A 132 -8.02 2.28 7.52
N GLY A 133 -8.59 1.48 8.43
CA GLY A 133 -9.27 0.23 8.11
C GLY A 133 -8.36 -0.99 8.10
N CYS A 134 -7.05 -0.84 8.34
CA CYS A 134 -6.14 -1.98 8.45
C CYS A 134 -6.28 -2.69 9.80
N GLU A 135 -6.35 -1.97 10.92
CA GLU A 135 -6.48 -2.59 12.25
C GLU A 135 -7.84 -3.30 12.42
N GLU A 136 -8.92 -2.67 11.97
CA GLU A 136 -10.27 -3.20 12.02
C GLU A 136 -10.39 -4.46 11.16
N LEU A 137 -9.84 -4.43 9.95
CA LEU A 137 -9.80 -5.59 9.06
C LEU A 137 -9.05 -6.77 9.68
N LEU A 138 -7.92 -6.51 10.33
CA LEU A 138 -7.16 -7.53 11.05
C LEU A 138 -7.92 -8.05 12.27
N ALA A 139 -8.64 -7.20 13.00
CA ALA A 139 -9.47 -7.60 14.12
C ALA A 139 -10.64 -8.51 13.69
N ILE A 140 -11.25 -8.22 12.54
CA ILE A 140 -12.28 -9.08 11.93
C ILE A 140 -11.67 -10.44 11.54
N LEU A 141 -10.55 -10.44 10.83
CA LEU A 141 -9.88 -11.67 10.37
C LEU A 141 -9.32 -12.52 11.52
N ARG A 142 -9.01 -11.92 12.67
CA ARG A 142 -8.61 -12.62 13.90
C ARG A 142 -9.74 -13.48 14.46
N LYS A 143 -11.01 -13.05 14.28
CA LYS A 143 -12.18 -13.82 14.74
C LYS A 143 -12.39 -15.05 13.86
N ARG A 144 -12.28 -14.89 12.54
CA ARG A 144 -12.40 -15.98 11.57
C ARG A 144 -11.91 -15.57 10.17
N PRO A 145 -11.46 -16.52 9.35
CA PRO A 145 -11.29 -16.31 7.93
C PRO A 145 -12.61 -15.90 7.24
N LEU A 146 -12.52 -15.02 6.23
CA LEU A 146 -13.69 -14.50 5.52
C LEU A 146 -13.42 -14.22 4.04
N ARG A 147 -14.47 -14.35 3.23
CA ARG A 147 -14.47 -13.91 1.83
C ARG A 147 -14.68 -12.40 1.74
N ILE A 148 -14.26 -11.81 0.62
CA ILE A 148 -14.27 -10.36 0.42
C ILE A 148 -15.65 -9.70 0.60
N GLY A 149 -16.74 -10.33 0.12
CA GLY A 149 -18.09 -9.78 0.29
C GLY A 149 -18.51 -9.68 1.76
N ARG A 150 -18.19 -10.71 2.55
CA ARG A 150 -18.44 -10.71 4.00
C ARG A 150 -17.55 -9.72 4.73
N LEU A 151 -16.29 -9.60 4.32
CA LEU A 151 -15.39 -8.57 4.87
C LEU A 151 -15.93 -7.16 4.62
N LEU A 152 -16.48 -6.89 3.44
CA LEU A 152 -17.09 -5.58 3.15
C LEU A 152 -18.30 -5.30 4.06
N GLU A 153 -19.16 -6.30 4.29
CA GLU A 153 -20.28 -6.21 5.23
C GLU A 153 -19.81 -5.93 6.67
N GLU A 154 -18.77 -6.62 7.14
CA GLU A 154 -18.22 -6.39 8.48
C GLU A 154 -17.56 -5.00 8.60
N MET A 155 -16.80 -4.57 7.60
CA MET A 155 -16.19 -3.23 7.60
C MET A 155 -17.25 -2.12 7.58
N ALA A 156 -18.39 -2.33 6.92
CA ALA A 156 -19.50 -1.38 6.97
C ALA A 156 -20.10 -1.24 8.38
N LYS A 157 -20.17 -2.34 9.16
CA LYS A 157 -20.60 -2.30 10.57
C LYS A 157 -19.63 -1.53 11.46
N GLU A 158 -18.34 -1.57 11.14
CA GLU A 158 -17.29 -0.76 11.77
C GLU A 158 -17.29 0.72 11.28
N GLY A 159 -18.30 1.12 10.50
CA GLY A 159 -18.47 2.52 10.05
C GLY A 159 -17.70 2.90 8.79
N HIS A 160 -17.09 1.94 8.08
CA HIS A 160 -16.42 2.24 6.81
C HIS A 160 -17.42 2.34 5.66
N GLY A 161 -17.63 3.55 5.14
CA GLY A 161 -18.51 3.83 3.98
C GLY A 161 -17.92 3.43 2.62
N TRP A 162 -17.24 2.29 2.51
CA TRP A 162 -16.65 1.85 1.25
C TRP A 162 -17.71 1.28 0.32
N THR A 163 -17.91 1.94 -0.82
CA THR A 163 -18.92 1.54 -1.83
C THR A 163 -18.41 0.50 -2.81
N THR A 164 -17.09 0.29 -2.90
CA THR A 164 -16.46 -0.67 -3.82
C THR A 164 -15.51 -1.58 -3.07
N ASP A 165 -15.39 -2.82 -3.56
CA ASP A 165 -14.45 -3.80 -2.99
C ASP A 165 -12.98 -3.42 -3.22
N SER A 166 -12.68 -2.52 -4.16
CA SER A 166 -11.31 -2.07 -4.48
C SER A 166 -10.54 -1.56 -3.26
N GLN A 167 -11.17 -0.76 -2.39
CA GLN A 167 -10.55 -0.23 -1.17
C GLN A 167 -10.12 -1.36 -0.22
N LEU A 168 -10.96 -2.38 -0.10
CA LEU A 168 -10.71 -3.56 0.71
C LEU A 168 -9.65 -4.47 0.05
N ARG A 169 -9.72 -4.66 -1.28
CA ARG A 169 -8.74 -5.45 -2.06
C ARG A 169 -7.33 -4.88 -1.91
N TYR A 170 -7.16 -3.57 -1.99
CA TYR A 170 -5.84 -2.96 -1.90
C TYR A 170 -5.22 -3.15 -0.52
N ARG A 171 -6.01 -2.98 0.56
CA ARG A 171 -5.58 -3.27 1.93
C ARG A 171 -5.20 -4.74 2.11
N LEU A 172 -6.05 -5.65 1.64
CA LEU A 172 -5.77 -7.09 1.72
C LEU A 172 -4.47 -7.45 0.99
N ARG A 173 -4.24 -6.92 -0.22
CA ARG A 173 -3.00 -7.16 -0.96
C ARG A 173 -1.77 -6.65 -0.22
N TRP A 174 -1.84 -5.47 0.38
CA TRP A 174 -0.74 -4.94 1.20
C TRP A 174 -0.50 -5.77 2.46
N LEU A 175 -1.56 -6.29 3.09
CA LEU A 175 -1.45 -7.19 4.24
C LEU A 175 -0.92 -8.57 3.85
N GLU A 176 -1.20 -9.04 2.62
CA GLU A 176 -0.59 -10.24 2.03
C GLU A 176 0.91 -10.05 1.82
N GLU A 177 1.33 -8.92 1.22
CA GLU A 177 2.74 -8.55 1.03
C GLU A 177 3.50 -8.40 2.35
N ALA A 178 2.82 -7.87 3.38
CA ALA A 178 3.36 -7.77 4.72
C ALA A 178 3.37 -9.13 5.48
N GLY A 179 2.89 -10.21 4.87
CA GLY A 179 2.88 -11.56 5.45
C GLY A 179 1.87 -11.77 6.58
N VAL A 180 0.90 -10.87 6.73
CA VAL A 180 -0.08 -10.92 7.84
C VAL A 180 -1.34 -11.67 7.44
N VAL A 181 -1.73 -11.52 6.18
CA VAL A 181 -2.92 -12.13 5.62
C VAL A 181 -2.52 -13.11 4.54
N GLU A 182 -3.20 -14.24 4.46
CA GLU A 182 -3.07 -15.17 3.35
C GLU A 182 -4.41 -15.31 2.65
N ARG A 183 -4.32 -15.41 1.32
CA ARG A 183 -5.45 -15.64 0.43
C ARG A 183 -5.49 -17.09 -0.01
N ARG A 184 -6.60 -17.79 0.25
CA ARG A 184 -6.81 -19.20 -0.10
C ARG A 184 -7.94 -19.40 -1.09
N GLY A 185 -7.68 -20.17 -2.15
CA GLY A 185 -8.64 -20.48 -3.21
C GLY A 185 -8.49 -19.60 -4.45
N LYS A 186 -8.89 -20.12 -5.62
CA LYS A 186 -8.68 -19.46 -6.93
C LYS A 186 -9.84 -18.57 -7.37
N GLY A 187 -11.08 -19.03 -7.23
CA GLY A 187 -12.26 -18.29 -7.72
C GLY A 187 -12.97 -17.42 -6.67
N ARG A 188 -13.12 -17.94 -5.44
CA ARG A 188 -13.77 -17.23 -4.32
C ARG A 188 -12.85 -17.25 -3.12
N PRO A 189 -11.75 -16.49 -3.17
CA PRO A 189 -10.73 -16.59 -2.16
C PRO A 189 -11.26 -16.19 -0.79
N GLU A 190 -10.79 -16.91 0.20
CA GLU A 190 -10.97 -16.62 1.61
C GLU A 190 -9.66 -16.06 2.17
N TYR A 191 -9.78 -15.00 2.96
CA TYR A 191 -8.65 -14.34 3.59
C TYR A 191 -8.58 -14.77 5.03
N ARG A 192 -7.37 -15.05 5.51
CA ARG A 192 -7.12 -15.46 6.90
C ARG A 192 -5.92 -14.71 7.47
N LEU A 193 -5.95 -14.47 8.77
CA LEU A 193 -4.79 -14.02 9.51
C LEU A 193 -3.77 -15.17 9.64
N VAL A 194 -2.48 -14.91 9.37
CA VAL A 194 -1.42 -15.94 9.46
C VAL A 194 -0.41 -15.60 10.55
N SER A 195 0.07 -14.37 10.57
CA SER A 195 1.07 -13.92 11.55
C SER A 195 0.84 -12.46 11.83
N LEU A 196 0.76 -12.09 13.10
CA LEU A 196 0.73 -10.70 13.51
C LEU A 196 1.91 -10.50 14.44
N SER A 197 2.88 -9.68 14.07
CA SER A 197 3.91 -9.29 15.03
C SER A 197 3.25 -8.59 16.22
N GLY A 198 3.78 -8.82 17.43
CA GLY A 198 3.32 -8.20 18.67
C GLY A 198 3.21 -6.66 18.57
N ALA A 199 2.49 -6.05 19.52
CA ALA A 199 2.09 -4.64 19.52
C ALA A 199 3.08 -3.75 18.77
N ALA A 200 2.59 -3.10 17.70
CA ALA A 200 3.42 -2.29 16.82
C ALA A 200 4.11 -1.23 17.68
N ALA A 201 5.39 -1.44 18.00
CA ALA A 201 6.20 -0.36 18.53
C ALA A 201 6.09 0.78 17.50
N PRO A 202 5.74 2.00 17.93
CA PRO A 202 5.71 3.13 17.02
C PRO A 202 7.03 3.17 16.24
N LEU A 203 6.96 3.33 14.92
CA LEU A 203 8.16 3.69 14.16
C LEU A 203 8.65 4.97 14.83
N ALA A 204 9.78 4.91 15.54
CA ALA A 204 10.24 6.01 16.39
C ALA A 204 10.32 7.30 15.56
N ILE A 205 9.41 8.23 15.86
CA ILE A 205 9.44 9.61 15.37
C ILE A 205 9.97 10.41 16.56
N ASP A 206 11.29 10.46 16.69
CA ASP A 206 11.96 11.43 17.57
C ASP A 206 12.04 12.79 16.88
#